data_AF-W4P543-F1
#
_entry.id   AF-W4P543-F1
#
_cell.length_a   1.000
_cell.length_b   1.000
_cell.length_c   1.000
_cell.angle_alpha   90.00
_cell.angle_beta   90.00
_cell.angle_gamma   90.00
#
_symmetry.space_group_name_H-M   'P 1'
#
loop_
_entity.id
_entity.type
_entity.pdbx_description
1 polymer ?
#
loop_
_entity_poly.entity_id
_entity_poly.type
_entity_poly.pdbx_seq_one_letter_code
_entity_poly.pdbx_strand_id
1 'polypeptide(L)' 'MLKEKAGEMAGKIWNALNGTEGMTAKQLKKAAKLVDKDLFLGLGWLLREDKVSVAEVEGELFFKLV' A
#
# COMPACT_ATOMS: atom_id res chain seq x y z
N MET A 1 -0.58 -7.85 -18.26
CA MET A 1 -0.38 -9.05 -17.41
C MET A 1 -0.59 -8.71 -15.94
N LEU A 2 -0.93 -9.67 -15.06
CA LEU A 2 -1.21 -9.39 -13.64
C LEU A 2 -0.01 -8.83 -12.86
N LYS A 3 1.22 -9.25 -13.21
CA LYS A 3 2.46 -8.73 -12.60
C LYS A 3 2.68 -7.24 -12.90
N GLU A 4 2.44 -6.82 -14.15
CA GLU A 4 2.56 -5.40 -14.55
C GLU A 4 1.54 -4.55 -13.79
N LYS A 5 0.29 -5.03 -13.70
CA LYS A 5 -0.75 -4.35 -12.92
C LYS A 5 -0.34 -4.21 -11.45
N ALA A 6 0.17 -5.28 -10.84
CA ALA A 6 0.64 -5.25 -9.46
C ALA A 6 1.76 -4.23 -9.25
N GLY A 7 2.74 -4.18 -10.16
CA GLY A 7 3.82 -3.19 -10.14
C GLY A 7 3.31 -1.74 -10.27
N GLU A 8 2.36 -1.49 -11.16
CA GLU A 8 1.74 -0.16 -11.31
C GLU A 8 1.00 0.26 -10.03
N MET A 9 0.21 -0.64 -9.43
CA MET A 9 -0.50 -0.35 -8.17
C MET A 9 0.49 -0.14 -7.01
N ALA A 10 1.55 -0.96 -6.94
CA ALA A 10 2.62 -0.81 -5.96
C ALA A 10 3.30 0.57 -6.07
N GLY A 11 3.56 1.06 -7.28
CA GLY A 11 4.11 2.41 -7.48
C GLY A 11 3.18 3.51 -6.96
N LYS A 12 1.87 3.41 -7.23
CA LYS A 12 0.87 4.38 -6.70
C LYS A 12 0.83 4.38 -5.17
N ILE A 13 0.88 3.20 -4.56
CA ILE A 13 0.87 3.04 -3.11
C ILE A 13 2.17 3.59 -2.49
N TRP A 14 3.32 3.25 -3.07
CA TRP A 14 4.61 3.74 -2.59
C TRP A 14 4.67 5.27 -2.63
N ASN A 15 4.21 5.88 -3.73
CA ASN A 15 4.13 7.34 -3.85
C ASN A 15 3.19 7.97 -2.82
N ALA A 16 2.08 7.29 -2.47
CA ALA A 16 1.16 7.78 -1.45
C ALA A 16 1.74 7.70 -0.02
N LEU A 17 2.60 6.70 0.25
CA LEU A 17 3.30 6.56 1.53
C LEU A 17 4.55 7.42 1.64
N ASN A 18 5.20 7.73 0.52
CA ASN A 18 6.47 8.45 0.48
C ASN A 18 6.33 9.85 1.11
N GLY A 19 7.18 10.15 2.09
CA GLY A 19 7.13 11.39 2.85
C GLY A 19 6.05 11.46 3.94
N THR A 20 5.38 10.34 4.24
CA THR A 20 4.43 10.21 5.37
C THR A 20 5.01 9.33 6.47
N GLU A 21 4.48 9.43 7.70
CA GLU A 21 4.80 8.49 8.79
C GLU A 21 4.09 7.13 8.64
N GLY A 22 3.25 7.00 7.61
CA GLY A 22 2.38 5.87 7.36
C GLY A 22 0.90 6.27 7.33
N MET A 23 0.07 5.35 6.84
CA MET A 23 -1.36 5.56 6.64
C MET A 23 -2.14 4.28 6.89
N THR A 24 -3.40 4.41 7.33
CA THR A 24 -4.31 3.26 7.41
C THR A 24 -4.73 2.79 6.01
N ALA A 25 -5.17 1.55 5.87
CA ALA A 25 -5.68 1.01 4.60
C ALA A 25 -6.75 1.91 3.96
N LYS A 26 -7.64 2.51 4.78
CA LYS A 26 -8.68 3.43 4.32
C LYS A 26 -8.09 4.72 3.76
N GLN A 27 -7.13 5.32 4.46
CA GLN A 27 -6.44 6.53 4.01
C GLN A 27 -5.66 6.28 2.73
N LEU A 28 -4.93 5.15 2.67
CA LEU A 28 -4.13 4.74 1.52
C LEU A 28 -4.98 4.53 0.28
N LYS A 29 -6.14 3.87 0.43
CA LYS A 29 -7.11 3.68 -0.65
C LYS A 29 -7.53 5.00 -1.28
N LYS A 30 -7.81 6.00 -0.44
CA LYS A 30 -8.23 7.34 -0.87
C LYS A 30 -7.08 8.12 -1.52
N ALA A 31 -5.89 8.09 -0.92
CA ALA A 31 -4.71 8.80 -1.42
C ALA A 31 -4.24 8.26 -2.77
N ALA A 32 -4.17 6.93 -2.92
CA ALA A 32 -3.76 6.27 -4.15
C ALA A 32 -4.89 6.13 -5.19
N LYS A 33 -6.14 6.51 -4.83
CA LYS A 33 -7.36 6.38 -5.65
C LYS A 33 -7.56 4.96 -6.19
N LEU A 34 -7.43 3.97 -5.30
CA LEU A 34 -7.54 2.55 -5.64
C LEU A 34 -8.84 1.93 -5.11
N VAL A 35 -9.20 0.77 -5.64
CA VAL A 35 -10.19 -0.13 -5.04
C VAL A 35 -9.49 -1.16 -4.14
N ASP A 36 -10.22 -1.79 -3.23
CA ASP A 36 -9.62 -2.70 -2.23
C ASP A 36 -8.79 -3.81 -2.87
N LYS A 37 -9.29 -4.43 -3.95
CA LYS A 37 -8.55 -5.47 -4.69
C LYS A 37 -7.19 -4.99 -5.21
N ASP A 38 -7.14 -3.78 -5.76
CA ASP A 38 -5.92 -3.23 -6.37
C ASP A 38 -4.95 -2.70 -5.31
N LEU A 39 -5.49 -2.17 -4.20
CA LEU A 39 -4.73 -1.81 -3.01
C LEU A 39 -3.99 -3.03 -2.45
N PHE A 40 -4.71 -4.12 -2.16
CA PHE A 40 -4.10 -5.32 -1.58
C PHE A 40 -3.15 -6.03 -2.55
N LEU A 41 -3.41 -5.98 -3.86
CA LEU A 41 -2.49 -6.48 -4.88
C LEU A 41 -1.16 -5.72 -4.87
N GLY A 42 -1.20 -4.39 -4.83
CA GLY A 42 0.00 -3.56 -4.79
C GLY A 42 0.73 -3.63 -3.45
N LEU A 43 0.00 -3.68 -2.33
CA LEU A 43 0.59 -3.89 -1.00
C LEU A 43 1.31 -5.23 -0.90
N GLY A 44 0.71 -6.32 -1.40
CA GLY A 44 1.36 -7.63 -1.43
C GLY A 44 2.65 -7.63 -2.25
N TRP A 45 2.71 -6.84 -3.31
CA TRP A 45 3.93 -6.66 -4.10
C TRP A 45 5.02 -5.92 -3.32
N LEU A 46 4.67 -4.86 -2.59
CA LEU A 46 5.62 -4.11 -1.76
C LEU A 46 6.11 -4.90 -0.54
N LEU A 47 5.22 -5.69 0.08
CA LEU A 47 5.56 -6.59 1.19
C LEU A 47 6.55 -7.68 0.74
N ARG A 48 6.36 -8.23 -0.46
CA ARG A 48 7.31 -9.19 -1.06
C ARG A 48 8.70 -8.61 -1.27
N GLU A 49 8.82 -7.29 -1.41
CA GLU A 49 10.08 -6.56 -1.63
C GLU A 49 10.60 -5.89 -0.36
N ASP A 50 10.01 -6.17 0.81
CA ASP A 50 10.37 -5.58 2.12
C ASP A 50 10.36 -4.03 2.13
N LYS A 51 9.56 -3.40 1.25
CA LYS A 51 9.47 -1.93 1.12
C LYS A 51 8.47 -1.27 2.06
N VAL A 52 7.57 -2.06 2.63
CA VAL A 52 6.53 -1.60 3.55
C VAL A 52 6.43 -2.52 4.75
N SER A 53 6.10 -1.95 5.90
CA SER A 53 5.69 -2.69 7.09
C SER A 53 4.21 -2.49 7.35
N VAL A 54 3.58 -3.49 7.98
CA VAL A 54 2.18 -3.47 8.37
C VAL A 54 2.07 -3.71 9.87
N ALA A 55 1.20 -2.94 10.51
CA ALA A 55 0.82 -3.11 11.91
C ALA A 55 -0.70 -2.97 12.04
N GLU A 56 -1.26 -3.51 13.12
CA GLU A 56 -2.64 -3.25 13.50
C GLU A 56 -2.65 -2.18 14.58
N VAL A 57 -3.30 -1.04 14.29
CA VAL A 57 -3.44 0.10 15.20
C VAL A 57 -4.92 0.34 15.38
N GLU A 58 -5.43 0.19 16.60
CA GLU A 58 -6.86 0.39 16.93
C GLU A 58 -7.83 -0.42 16.04
N GLY A 59 -7.43 -1.62 15.61
CA GLY A 59 -8.24 -2.49 14.74
C GLY A 59 -8.19 -2.12 13.25
N GLU A 60 -7.34 -1.16 12.84
CA GLU A 60 -7.08 -0.85 11.44
C GLU A 60 -5.66 -1.26 11.02
N LEU A 61 -5.54 -1.77 9.79
CA LEU A 61 -4.22 -2.02 9.18
C LEU A 61 -3.56 -0.69 8.85
N PHE A 62 -2.38 -0.47 9.43
CA PHE A 62 -1.53 0.69 9.22
C PHE A 62 -0.26 0.28 8.45
N PHE A 63 0.05 1.02 7.39
CA PHE A 63 1.17 0.75 6.50
C PHE A 63 2.14 1.92 6.51
N LYS A 64 3.45 1.63 6.56
CA LYS A 64 4.52 2.63 6.42
C LYS A 64 5.66 2.08 5.56
N LEU A 65 6.42 2.96 4.93
CA LEU A 65 7.67 2.56 4.26
C LEU A 65 8.70 2.09 5.30
N VAL A 66 9.58 1.18 4.89
CA VAL A 66 10.75 0.70 5.66
C VAL A 66 12.01 1.34 5.12
#